data_AF-T0JR31-F1
#
_entry.id   AF-T0JR31-F1
#
_cell.length_a   1.000
_cell.length_b   1.000
_cell.length_c   1.000
_cell.angle_alpha   90.00
_cell.angle_beta   90.00
_cell.angle_gamma   90.00
#
_symmetry.space_group_name_H-M   'P 1'
#
loop_
_entity.id
_entity.type
_entity.pdbx_description
1 polymer ?
#
loop_
_entity_poly.entity_id
_entity_poly.type
_entity_poly.pdbx_seq_one_letter_code
_entity_poly.pdbx_strand_id
1 'polypeptide(L)'
;MKLQEEIINIIQENKNLVEYKNNQIIILKKRLRDSVYKIIDDTQDAKEVLRFSIKKALQLKQSDIVVIKKDHIFIKIFDIEKKKKITKSDANTVASRFNGIDESELKEFYKEFFSKAESRKFFNLIVKEFTRKFFLEEKIDNDRYEKFVFSYVQAIIMQELVNEFDHCEEFLRGFSGYIFRIHFNEVFEGIAEFMLYEISRSNDYMVEFLKYYSLNIIIVDGYKYKVPLLLTEEGMKWNVVSMLSVAKVYIRTKISIKEIKEYARGLDKRMQEFFVDGISPVDYNKKCKDDRKKLTELLRAESRVLQDMIDDIYGIKDPKEKEQFRIEIDEQKQEIKDIKKTIENILAKEIKRGTLEKYLKLEREMDSILRDIKAQEKILKQNTDSYLSIKKSLVKALISKKQRI
;
A
#
# COMPACT_ATOMS: atom_id res chain seq x y z
N MET A 1 -19.64 -24.31 28.43
CA MET A 1 -20.33 -25.56 28.02
C MET A 1 -21.39 -25.29 26.95
N LYS A 2 -22.46 -24.51 27.22
CA LYS A 2 -23.54 -24.24 26.24
C LYS A 2 -23.05 -23.74 24.86
N LEU A 3 -22.16 -22.76 24.84
CA LEU A 3 -21.62 -22.20 23.58
C LEU A 3 -20.86 -23.22 22.71
N GLN A 4 -20.10 -24.12 23.34
CA GLN A 4 -19.33 -25.14 22.60
C GLN A 4 -20.26 -26.17 21.95
N GLU A 5 -21.31 -26.58 22.67
CA GLU A 5 -22.32 -27.51 22.16
C GLU A 5 -23.12 -26.89 21.01
N GLU A 6 -23.47 -25.60 21.09
CA GLU A 6 -24.13 -24.87 20.02
C GLU A 6 -23.27 -24.79 18.74
N ILE A 7 -21.97 -24.49 18.86
CA ILE A 7 -21.06 -24.48 17.71
C ILE A 7 -20.95 -25.87 17.08
N ILE A 8 -20.85 -26.93 17.90
CA ILE A 8 -20.77 -28.31 17.43
C ILE A 8 -22.03 -28.69 16.64
N ASN A 9 -23.21 -28.37 17.18
CA ASN A 9 -24.49 -28.66 16.51
C ASN A 9 -24.60 -27.93 15.17
N ILE A 10 -24.24 -26.64 15.12
CA ILE A 10 -24.23 -25.86 13.87
C ILE A 10 -23.34 -26.52 12.80
N ILE A 11 -22.14 -26.97 13.17
CA ILE A 11 -21.22 -27.64 12.23
C ILE A 11 -21.80 -28.98 11.76
N GLN A 12 -22.39 -29.76 12.67
CA GLN A 12 -22.97 -31.07 12.35
C GLN A 12 -24.22 -30.98 11.47
N GLU A 13 -25.07 -29.98 11.69
CA GLU A 13 -26.29 -29.73 10.91
C GLU A 13 -25.97 -29.20 9.49
N ASN A 14 -24.82 -28.59 9.31
CA ASN A 14 -24.40 -27.96 8.05
C ASN A 14 -23.22 -28.68 7.39
N LYS A 15 -23.14 -30.02 7.51
CA LYS A 15 -22.08 -30.85 6.89
C LYS A 15 -21.94 -30.64 5.38
N ASN A 16 -23.02 -30.29 4.69
CA ASN A 16 -23.02 -29.95 3.26
C ASN A 16 -22.19 -28.69 2.90
N LEU A 17 -21.82 -27.88 3.89
CA LEU A 17 -20.97 -26.69 3.74
C LEU A 17 -19.49 -26.96 4.09
N VAL A 18 -19.13 -28.23 4.30
CA VAL A 18 -17.78 -28.71 4.55
C VAL A 18 -17.20 -29.30 3.27
N GLU A 19 -16.09 -28.74 2.79
CA GLU A 19 -15.38 -29.26 1.62
C GLU A 19 -14.10 -29.97 2.04
N TYR A 20 -13.82 -31.11 1.40
CA TYR A 20 -12.60 -31.88 1.62
C TYR A 20 -11.71 -31.78 0.37
N LYS A 21 -10.48 -31.29 0.53
CA LYS A 21 -9.46 -31.24 -0.53
C LYS A 21 -8.34 -32.24 -0.18
N ASN A 22 -8.04 -33.13 -1.13
CA ASN A 22 -6.91 -34.08 -1.08
C ASN A 22 -6.80 -34.91 0.21
N ASN A 23 -7.92 -35.15 0.92
CA ASN A 23 -7.97 -35.83 2.24
C ASN A 23 -7.07 -35.24 3.34
N GLN A 24 -6.54 -34.04 3.12
CA GLN A 24 -5.60 -33.38 4.02
C GLN A 24 -6.09 -32.00 4.44
N ILE A 25 -7.05 -31.43 3.71
CA ILE A 25 -7.57 -30.09 3.92
C ILE A 25 -9.09 -30.16 4.05
N ILE A 26 -9.62 -29.50 5.09
CA ILE A 26 -11.06 -29.30 5.26
C ILE A 26 -11.35 -27.80 5.24
N ILE A 27 -12.34 -27.37 4.45
CA ILE A 27 -12.75 -25.97 4.34
C ILE A 27 -14.20 -25.84 4.80
N LEU A 28 -14.45 -25.02 5.82
CA LEU A 28 -15.79 -24.59 6.19
C LEU A 28 -16.13 -23.32 5.43
N LYS A 29 -17.13 -23.38 4.56
CA LYS A 29 -17.55 -22.25 3.71
C LYS A 29 -18.00 -21.05 4.54
N LYS A 30 -17.91 -19.86 3.93
CA LYS A 30 -18.32 -18.58 4.52
C LYS A 30 -19.66 -18.61 5.25
N ARG A 31 -20.69 -19.23 4.67
CA ARG A 31 -22.03 -19.33 5.29
C ARG A 31 -22.00 -20.07 6.63
N LEU A 32 -21.25 -21.17 6.72
CA LEU A 32 -21.09 -21.93 7.95
C LEU A 32 -20.26 -21.15 8.97
N ARG A 33 -19.18 -20.52 8.50
CA ARG A 33 -18.35 -19.62 9.32
C ARG A 33 -19.17 -18.47 9.91
N ASP A 34 -19.98 -17.77 9.11
CA ASP A 34 -20.79 -16.65 9.55
C ASP A 34 -21.87 -17.08 10.57
N SER A 35 -22.45 -18.27 10.41
CA SER A 35 -23.37 -18.85 11.42
C SER A 35 -22.67 -19.13 12.75
N VAL A 36 -21.44 -19.64 12.72
CA VAL A 36 -20.63 -19.88 13.92
C VAL A 36 -20.13 -18.58 14.55
N TYR A 37 -19.85 -17.55 13.75
CA TYR A 37 -19.40 -16.24 14.24
C TYR A 37 -20.52 -15.40 14.85
N LYS A 38 -21.79 -15.62 14.51
CA LYS A 38 -22.93 -14.91 15.12
C LYS A 38 -23.09 -15.17 16.62
N ILE A 39 -22.50 -16.25 17.12
CA ILE A 39 -22.60 -16.69 18.51
C ILE A 39 -21.31 -16.44 19.30
N ILE A 40 -20.28 -15.84 18.69
CA ILE A 40 -18.96 -15.62 19.30
C ILE A 40 -18.55 -14.14 19.16
N ASP A 41 -18.13 -13.50 20.26
CA ASP A 41 -17.51 -12.17 20.25
C ASP A 41 -16.05 -12.24 19.77
N ASP A 42 -15.54 -11.25 19.01
CA ASP A 42 -14.22 -11.27 18.34
C ASP A 42 -13.02 -11.07 19.29
N THR A 43 -12.94 -11.86 20.35
CA THR A 43 -11.85 -11.86 21.36
C THR A 43 -10.89 -13.04 21.14
N GLN A 44 -9.70 -13.00 21.78
CA GLN A 44 -8.71 -14.08 21.67
C GLN A 44 -9.22 -15.40 22.28
N ASP A 45 -9.89 -15.32 23.44
CA ASP A 45 -10.52 -16.47 24.12
C ASP A 45 -11.58 -17.14 23.23
N ALA A 46 -12.31 -16.34 22.46
CA ALA A 46 -13.31 -16.80 21.51
C ALA A 46 -12.72 -17.63 20.36
N LYS A 47 -11.53 -17.29 19.85
CA LYS A 47 -10.84 -18.08 18.81
C LYS A 47 -10.42 -19.44 19.35
N GLU A 48 -9.98 -19.53 20.60
CA GLU A 48 -9.62 -20.81 21.23
C GLU A 48 -10.84 -21.70 21.45
N VAL A 49 -11.93 -21.14 21.96
CA VAL A 49 -13.22 -21.84 22.11
C VAL A 49 -13.71 -22.35 20.76
N LEU A 50 -13.57 -21.55 19.69
CA LEU A 50 -13.92 -21.94 18.33
C LEU A 50 -13.05 -23.10 17.82
N ARG A 51 -11.72 -22.99 17.93
CA ARG A 51 -10.79 -24.08 17.53
C ARG A 51 -11.13 -25.38 18.24
N PHE A 52 -11.35 -25.34 19.55
CA PHE A 52 -11.72 -26.51 20.34
C PHE A 52 -13.05 -27.12 19.89
N SER A 53 -14.06 -26.29 19.64
CA SER A 53 -15.38 -26.74 19.21
C SER A 53 -15.33 -27.39 17.82
N ILE A 54 -14.56 -26.82 16.89
CA ILE A 54 -14.33 -27.39 15.55
C ILE A 54 -13.60 -28.74 15.66
N LYS A 55 -12.55 -28.82 16.49
CA LYS A 55 -11.82 -30.07 16.73
C LYS A 55 -12.73 -31.17 17.24
N LYS A 56 -13.62 -30.87 18.20
CA LYS A 56 -14.61 -31.82 18.69
C LYS A 56 -15.65 -32.19 17.63
N ALA A 57 -16.23 -31.21 16.95
CA ALA A 57 -17.29 -31.44 15.96
C ALA A 57 -16.85 -32.34 14.81
N LEU A 58 -15.60 -32.19 14.37
CA LEU A 58 -15.02 -32.92 13.25
C LEU A 58 -14.10 -34.08 13.68
N GLN A 59 -14.02 -34.37 14.99
CA GLN A 59 -13.19 -35.44 15.55
C GLN A 59 -11.71 -35.36 15.14
N LEU A 60 -11.17 -34.13 15.15
CA LEU A 60 -9.79 -33.85 14.75
C LEU A 60 -8.80 -34.28 15.82
N LYS A 61 -7.60 -34.71 15.39
CA LYS A 61 -6.47 -34.99 16.28
C LYS A 61 -5.87 -33.71 16.83
N GLN A 62 -5.12 -33.82 17.93
CA GLN A 62 -4.39 -32.68 18.47
C GLN A 62 -3.36 -32.11 17.48
N SER A 63 -2.77 -32.97 16.65
CA SER A 63 -1.83 -32.62 15.60
C SER A 63 -2.46 -31.82 14.45
N ASP A 64 -3.78 -31.89 14.27
CA ASP A 64 -4.48 -31.18 13.21
C ASP A 64 -4.57 -29.68 13.52
N ILE A 65 -4.44 -28.87 12.48
CA ILE A 65 -4.29 -27.42 12.60
C ILE A 65 -5.57 -26.76 12.12
N VAL A 66 -6.22 -26.02 13.01
CA VAL A 66 -7.41 -25.22 12.67
C VAL A 66 -7.02 -23.77 12.47
N VAL A 67 -7.25 -23.27 11.26
CA VAL A 67 -6.94 -21.91 10.84
C VAL A 67 -8.24 -21.16 10.57
N ILE A 68 -8.40 -20.03 11.25
CA ILE A 68 -9.60 -19.22 11.13
C ILE A 68 -9.27 -17.99 10.29
N LYS A 69 -9.87 -17.89 9.10
CA LYS A 69 -9.72 -16.76 8.19
C LYS A 69 -10.99 -15.91 8.18
N LYS A 70 -10.88 -14.71 7.59
CA LYS A 70 -12.01 -13.78 7.46
C LYS A 70 -13.18 -14.37 6.65
N ASP A 71 -12.88 -15.15 5.61
CA ASP A 71 -13.90 -15.62 4.67
C ASP A 71 -14.20 -17.13 4.76
N HIS A 72 -13.40 -17.90 5.49
CA HIS A 72 -13.57 -19.35 5.67
C HIS A 72 -12.79 -19.84 6.89
N ILE A 73 -13.03 -21.09 7.30
CA ILE A 73 -12.16 -21.81 8.24
C ILE A 73 -11.47 -22.93 7.46
N PHE A 74 -10.16 -23.00 7.58
CA PHE A 74 -9.30 -23.95 6.88
C PHE A 74 -8.63 -24.87 7.92
N ILE A 75 -8.70 -26.18 7.72
CA ILE A 75 -8.18 -27.18 8.64
C ILE A 75 -7.19 -28.04 7.88
N LYS A 76 -5.99 -28.23 8.44
CA LYS A 76 -4.99 -29.16 7.94
C LYS A 76 -4.95 -30.40 8.80
N ILE A 77 -5.27 -31.54 8.20
CA ILE A 77 -5.06 -32.85 8.79
C ILE A 77 -3.57 -33.17 8.70
N PHE A 78 -2.93 -33.33 9.85
CA PHE A 78 -1.50 -33.57 9.95
C PHE A 78 -1.22 -34.90 10.63
N ASP A 79 -0.55 -35.76 9.88
CA ASP A 79 -0.19 -37.11 10.29
C ASP A 79 1.30 -37.17 10.63
N ILE A 80 1.59 -37.14 11.93
CA ILE A 80 2.97 -37.15 12.46
C ILE A 80 3.72 -38.41 12.01
N GLU A 81 3.03 -39.54 11.78
CA GLU A 81 3.67 -40.80 11.43
C GLU A 81 4.23 -40.81 10.00
N LYS A 82 3.69 -39.97 9.11
CA LYS A 82 4.18 -39.83 7.73
C LYS A 82 5.46 -39.00 7.61
N LYS A 83 5.86 -38.32 8.68
CA LYS A 83 7.07 -37.49 8.70
C LYS A 83 8.33 -38.35 8.64
N LYS A 84 9.28 -37.97 7.78
CA LYS A 84 10.62 -38.58 7.78
C LYS A 84 11.36 -38.23 9.07
N LYS A 85 11.86 -39.24 9.78
CA LYS A 85 12.77 -39.02 10.92
C LYS A 85 14.08 -38.39 10.45
N ILE A 86 14.41 -37.24 11.02
CA ILE A 86 15.64 -36.50 10.70
C ILE A 86 16.81 -37.10 11.46
N THR A 87 17.82 -37.54 10.72
CA THR A 87 19.07 -38.07 11.27
C THR A 87 20.21 -37.05 11.15
N LYS A 88 21.36 -37.30 11.80
CA LYS A 88 22.52 -36.40 11.70
C LYS A 88 23.02 -36.22 10.25
N SER A 89 22.87 -37.24 9.41
CA SER A 89 23.22 -37.15 7.99
C SER A 89 22.29 -36.24 7.19
N ASP A 90 21.09 -35.94 7.70
CA ASP A 90 20.13 -35.04 7.04
C ASP A 90 20.39 -33.56 7.36
N ALA A 91 21.36 -33.21 8.21
CA ALA A 91 21.51 -31.85 8.78
C ALA A 91 21.51 -30.71 7.73
N ASN A 92 22.06 -30.96 6.53
CA ASN A 92 22.17 -29.99 5.44
C ASN A 92 21.15 -30.19 4.31
N THR A 93 20.20 -31.11 4.46
CA THR A 93 19.24 -31.47 3.41
C THR A 93 17.91 -30.71 3.55
N VAL A 94 17.11 -30.74 2.49
CA VAL A 94 15.75 -30.18 2.48
C VAL A 94 14.87 -30.84 3.54
N ALA A 95 15.06 -32.14 3.79
CA ALA A 95 14.32 -32.86 4.82
C ALA A 95 14.55 -32.24 6.21
N SER A 96 15.78 -31.92 6.59
CA SER A 96 16.06 -31.24 7.86
C SER A 96 15.42 -29.85 7.92
N ARG A 97 15.51 -29.06 6.84
CA ARG A 97 14.93 -27.71 6.76
C ARG A 97 13.41 -27.70 6.90
N PHE A 98 12.74 -28.72 6.38
CA PHE A 98 11.29 -28.88 6.45
C PHE A 98 10.84 -29.81 7.58
N ASN A 99 11.73 -30.10 8.52
CA ASN A 99 11.45 -30.96 9.67
C ASN A 99 10.84 -32.32 9.26
N GLY A 100 11.27 -32.88 8.12
CA GLY A 100 10.86 -34.20 7.61
C GLY A 100 9.51 -34.22 6.89
N ILE A 101 8.88 -33.06 6.70
CA ILE A 101 7.59 -32.91 6.01
C ILE A 101 7.82 -32.78 4.50
N ASP A 102 6.93 -33.35 3.71
CA ASP A 102 7.00 -33.28 2.26
C ASP A 102 6.77 -31.85 1.75
N GLU A 103 7.55 -31.43 0.75
CA GLU A 103 7.47 -30.07 0.21
C GLU A 103 6.13 -29.79 -0.48
N SER A 104 5.51 -30.80 -1.11
CA SER A 104 4.21 -30.63 -1.77
C SER A 104 3.10 -30.34 -0.76
N GLU A 105 3.13 -30.99 0.39
CA GLU A 105 2.20 -30.75 1.50
C GLU A 105 2.33 -29.31 2.03
N LEU A 106 3.55 -28.83 2.23
CA LEU A 106 3.81 -27.46 2.70
C LEU A 106 3.39 -26.42 1.66
N LYS A 107 3.59 -26.72 0.37
CA LYS A 107 3.19 -25.86 -0.76
C LYS A 107 1.67 -25.76 -0.88
N GLU A 108 0.94 -26.87 -0.70
CA GLU A 108 -0.52 -26.86 -0.71
C GLU A 108 -1.07 -26.05 0.45
N PHE A 109 -0.55 -26.27 1.67
CA PHE A 109 -0.92 -25.48 2.84
C PHE A 109 -0.64 -23.99 2.64
N TYR A 110 0.51 -23.62 2.07
CA TYR A 110 0.87 -22.24 1.78
C TYR A 110 -0.15 -21.54 0.87
N LYS A 111 -0.57 -22.21 -0.21
CA LYS A 111 -1.50 -21.63 -1.20
C LYS A 111 -2.88 -21.32 -0.63
N GLU A 112 -3.38 -22.16 0.27
CA GLU A 112 -4.65 -21.93 0.94
C GLU A 112 -4.50 -20.92 2.10
N PHE A 113 -3.33 -20.90 2.74
CA PHE A 113 -3.10 -20.02 3.89
C PHE A 113 -2.83 -18.56 3.52
N PHE A 114 -2.02 -18.29 2.50
CA PHE A 114 -1.63 -16.93 2.14
C PHE A 114 -2.30 -16.48 0.83
N SER A 115 -3.10 -15.43 0.91
CA SER A 115 -3.31 -14.57 -0.27
C SER A 115 -2.02 -13.80 -0.58
N LYS A 116 -1.88 -13.35 -1.84
CA LYS A 116 -0.74 -12.52 -2.27
C LYS A 116 -0.57 -11.25 -1.41
N ALA A 117 -1.67 -10.67 -0.94
CA ALA A 117 -1.64 -9.47 -0.09
C ALA A 117 -1.23 -9.77 1.36
N GLU A 118 -1.74 -10.87 1.94
CA GLU A 118 -1.35 -11.31 3.28
C GLU A 118 0.11 -11.71 3.35
N SER A 119 0.60 -12.45 2.34
CA SER A 119 2.00 -12.85 2.18
C SER A 119 2.92 -11.62 2.30
N ARG A 120 2.70 -10.58 1.48
CA ARG A 120 3.52 -9.35 1.54
C ARG A 120 3.47 -8.67 2.91
N LYS A 121 2.30 -8.58 3.55
CA LYS A 121 2.19 -7.98 4.90
C LYS A 121 2.95 -8.77 5.94
N PHE A 122 2.85 -10.10 5.89
CA PHE A 122 3.55 -11.01 6.78
C PHE A 122 5.07 -10.83 6.66
N PHE A 123 5.65 -10.85 5.44
CA PHE A 123 7.10 -10.69 5.29
C PHE A 123 7.61 -9.31 5.71
N ASN A 124 6.83 -8.26 5.46
CA ASN A 124 7.16 -6.94 5.98
C ASN A 124 7.22 -6.92 7.52
N LEU A 125 6.34 -7.66 8.19
CA LEU A 125 6.38 -7.83 9.64
C LEU A 125 7.64 -8.59 10.07
N ILE A 126 7.96 -9.72 9.44
CA ILE A 126 9.18 -10.51 9.75
C ILE A 126 10.44 -9.66 9.62
N VAL A 127 10.59 -8.91 8.52
CA VAL A 127 11.73 -8.02 8.31
C VAL A 127 11.80 -6.96 9.40
N LYS A 128 10.67 -6.32 9.72
CA LYS A 128 10.59 -5.28 10.75
C LYS A 128 10.97 -5.81 12.13
N GLU A 129 10.46 -6.99 12.51
CA GLU A 129 10.79 -7.62 13.79
C GLU A 129 12.26 -8.02 13.87
N PHE A 130 12.81 -8.58 12.79
CA PHE A 130 14.23 -8.91 12.72
C PHE A 130 15.10 -7.67 12.87
N THR A 131 14.85 -6.62 12.09
CA THR A 131 15.69 -5.42 12.11
C THR A 131 15.55 -4.64 13.40
N ARG A 132 14.34 -4.55 13.97
CA ARG A 132 14.11 -3.97 15.29
C ARG A 132 14.90 -4.70 16.36
N LYS A 133 14.69 -6.01 16.49
CA LYS A 133 15.31 -6.80 17.55
C LYS A 133 16.83 -6.86 17.40
N PHE A 134 17.33 -7.25 16.23
CA PHE A 134 18.75 -7.58 16.08
C PHE A 134 19.61 -6.39 15.68
N PHE A 135 19.11 -5.42 14.91
CA PHE A 135 19.91 -4.26 14.47
C PHE A 135 19.67 -3.00 15.30
N LEU A 136 18.47 -2.75 15.81
CA LEU A 136 18.23 -1.56 16.63
C LEU A 136 18.46 -1.82 18.12
N GLU A 137 17.92 -2.92 18.65
CA GLU A 137 17.94 -3.22 20.09
C GLU A 137 19.22 -3.97 20.49
N GLU A 138 19.48 -5.16 19.93
CA GLU A 138 20.63 -5.99 20.30
C GLU A 138 21.96 -5.53 19.67
N LYS A 139 21.90 -4.83 18.53
CA LYS A 139 23.07 -4.44 17.72
C LYS A 139 24.03 -5.61 17.45
N ILE A 140 23.50 -6.67 16.85
CA ILE A 140 24.24 -7.89 16.50
C ILE A 140 25.52 -7.59 15.73
N ASP A 141 26.64 -8.24 16.08
CA ASP A 141 27.89 -8.13 15.32
C ASP A 141 27.90 -9.05 14.07
N ASN A 142 28.89 -8.89 13.20
CA ASN A 142 28.98 -9.67 11.96
C ASN A 142 29.23 -11.16 12.20
N ASP A 143 29.92 -11.56 13.28
CA ASP A 143 30.21 -12.96 13.56
C ASP A 143 28.94 -13.72 13.98
N ARG A 144 28.21 -13.14 14.93
CA ARG A 144 26.92 -13.66 15.39
C ARG A 144 25.89 -13.62 14.27
N TYR A 145 25.88 -12.57 13.45
CA TYR A 145 25.02 -12.48 12.27
C TYR A 145 25.27 -13.62 11.29
N GLU A 146 26.50 -13.81 10.81
CA GLU A 146 26.83 -14.87 9.83
C GLU A 146 26.52 -16.28 10.35
N LYS A 147 26.65 -16.47 11.67
CA LYS A 147 26.38 -17.75 12.32
C LYS A 147 24.89 -18.05 12.43
N PHE A 148 24.06 -17.05 12.78
CA PHE A 148 22.70 -17.29 13.25
C PHE A 148 21.58 -16.60 12.46
N VAL A 149 21.86 -15.74 11.47
CA VAL A 149 20.82 -14.96 10.77
C VAL A 149 19.67 -15.83 10.25
N PHE A 150 19.97 -16.97 9.62
CA PHE A 150 18.92 -17.85 9.09
C PHE A 150 18.05 -18.46 10.18
N SER A 151 18.66 -18.90 11.29
CA SER A 151 17.92 -19.41 12.44
C SER A 151 17.09 -18.33 13.12
N TYR A 152 17.58 -17.09 13.18
CA TYR A 152 16.86 -15.97 13.77
C TYR A 152 15.63 -15.59 12.94
N VAL A 153 15.76 -15.49 11.61
CA VAL A 153 14.63 -15.26 10.73
C VAL A 153 13.60 -16.38 10.83
N GLN A 154 14.04 -17.64 10.79
CA GLN A 154 13.14 -18.78 10.92
C GLN A 154 12.42 -18.79 12.28
N ALA A 155 13.11 -18.44 13.37
CA ALA A 155 12.52 -18.34 14.70
C ALA A 155 11.44 -17.25 14.78
N ILE A 156 11.66 -16.09 14.16
CA ILE A 156 10.64 -15.03 14.08
C ILE A 156 9.43 -15.52 13.28
N ILE A 157 9.65 -16.15 12.12
CA ILE A 157 8.55 -16.74 11.33
C ILE A 157 7.78 -17.74 12.19
N MET A 158 8.48 -18.65 12.87
CA MET A 158 7.86 -19.63 13.76
C MET A 158 7.01 -18.96 14.84
N GLN A 159 7.52 -17.93 15.50
CA GLN A 159 6.81 -17.20 16.54
C GLN A 159 5.53 -16.54 15.99
N GLU A 160 5.60 -15.88 14.84
CA GLU A 160 4.42 -15.28 14.19
C GLU A 160 3.39 -16.33 13.77
N LEU A 161 3.85 -17.48 13.27
CA LEU A 161 2.94 -18.59 12.95
C LEU A 161 2.29 -19.15 14.22
N VAL A 162 3.02 -19.36 15.31
CA VAL A 162 2.47 -19.86 16.58
C VAL A 162 1.41 -18.90 17.15
N ASN A 163 1.60 -17.59 17.02
CA ASN A 163 0.60 -16.60 17.45
C ASN A 163 -0.70 -16.69 16.63
N GLU A 164 -0.61 -17.05 15.35
CA GLU A 164 -1.75 -17.17 14.43
C GLU A 164 -2.42 -18.56 14.48
N PHE A 165 -1.69 -19.61 14.84
CA PHE A 165 -2.13 -21.01 14.74
C PHE A 165 -2.40 -21.70 16.08
N ASP A 166 -3.07 -22.85 15.97
CA ASP A 166 -3.12 -23.86 17.02
C ASP A 166 -1.72 -24.46 17.27
N HIS A 167 -1.48 -25.00 18.46
CA HIS A 167 -0.17 -25.47 18.90
C HIS A 167 0.21 -26.81 18.24
N CYS A 168 0.65 -26.77 16.98
CA CYS A 168 1.30 -27.90 16.29
C CYS A 168 2.75 -27.55 15.94
N GLU A 169 3.62 -27.55 16.96
CA GLU A 169 5.00 -27.10 16.83
C GLU A 169 5.78 -27.85 15.74
N GLU A 170 5.54 -29.17 15.61
CA GLU A 170 6.23 -30.02 14.63
C GLU A 170 5.94 -29.60 13.17
N PHE A 171 4.67 -29.34 12.84
CA PHE A 171 4.29 -28.87 11.51
C PHE A 171 4.79 -27.44 11.27
N LEU A 172 4.56 -26.54 12.23
CA LEU A 172 4.94 -25.13 12.12
C LEU A 172 6.46 -24.95 11.98
N ARG A 173 7.26 -25.82 12.59
CA ARG A 173 8.72 -25.83 12.41
C ARG A 173 9.13 -26.15 10.96
N GLY A 174 8.48 -27.13 10.33
CA GLY A 174 8.72 -27.43 8.91
C GLY A 174 8.17 -26.34 7.99
N PHE A 175 6.99 -25.82 8.30
CA PHE A 175 6.32 -24.77 7.53
C PHE A 175 7.06 -23.44 7.59
N SER A 176 7.63 -23.05 8.74
CA SER A 176 8.47 -21.86 8.85
C SER A 176 9.72 -21.96 7.98
N GLY A 177 10.34 -23.14 7.90
CA GLY A 177 11.47 -23.41 7.00
C GLY A 177 11.08 -23.32 5.53
N TYR A 178 9.90 -23.83 5.16
CA TYR A 178 9.35 -23.71 3.81
C TYR A 178 9.09 -22.25 3.44
N ILE A 179 8.34 -21.52 4.27
CA ILE A 179 8.05 -20.09 4.08
C ILE A 179 9.33 -19.29 3.90
N PHE A 180 10.31 -19.48 4.79
CA PHE A 180 11.57 -18.76 4.70
C PHE A 180 12.29 -19.05 3.39
N ARG A 181 12.28 -20.30 2.92
CA ARG A 181 12.94 -20.67 1.66
C ARG A 181 12.31 -19.96 0.46
N ILE A 182 10.99 -19.97 0.32
CA ILE A 182 10.33 -19.39 -0.86
C ILE A 182 10.36 -17.85 -0.85
N HIS A 183 10.48 -17.22 0.33
CA HIS A 183 10.59 -15.77 0.50
C HIS A 183 12.01 -15.33 0.90
N PHE A 184 13.01 -16.18 0.68
CA PHE A 184 14.38 -15.94 1.13
C PHE A 184 14.91 -14.60 0.64
N ASN A 185 14.83 -14.35 -0.68
CA ASN A 185 15.28 -13.10 -1.27
C ASN A 185 14.47 -11.89 -0.77
N GLU A 186 13.15 -12.03 -0.59
CA GLU A 186 12.30 -10.93 -0.13
C GLU A 186 12.68 -10.46 1.28
N VAL A 187 12.98 -11.40 2.18
CA VAL A 187 13.43 -11.06 3.54
C VAL A 187 14.76 -10.30 3.49
N PHE A 188 15.76 -10.82 2.77
CA PHE A 188 17.07 -10.16 2.69
C PHE A 188 17.05 -8.85 1.92
N GLU A 189 16.16 -8.70 0.93
CA GLU A 189 15.91 -7.42 0.28
C GLU A 189 15.35 -6.38 1.25
N GLY A 190 14.39 -6.78 2.11
CA GLY A 190 13.85 -5.91 3.14
C GLY A 190 14.89 -5.53 4.20
N ILE A 191 15.72 -6.49 4.62
CA ILE A 191 16.84 -6.22 5.53
C ILE A 191 17.83 -5.24 4.89
N ALA A 192 18.21 -5.47 3.62
CA ALA A 192 19.12 -4.56 2.90
C ALA A 192 18.51 -3.15 2.73
N GLU A 193 17.22 -3.04 2.41
CA GLU A 193 16.53 -1.74 2.34
C GLU A 193 16.54 -1.02 3.69
N PHE A 194 16.33 -1.73 4.79
CA PHE A 194 16.47 -1.18 6.14
C PHE A 194 17.89 -0.69 6.43
N MET A 195 18.92 -1.47 6.10
CA MET A 195 20.31 -1.06 6.32
C MET A 195 20.66 0.19 5.50
N LEU A 196 20.21 0.25 4.24
CA LEU A 196 20.37 1.43 3.38
C LEU A 196 19.64 2.66 3.94
N TYR A 197 18.46 2.45 4.51
CA TYR A 197 17.71 3.49 5.23
C TYR A 197 18.50 4.02 6.43
N GLU A 198 19.04 3.15 7.28
CA GLU A 198 19.79 3.55 8.46
C GLU A 198 21.11 4.27 8.11
N ILE A 199 21.87 3.81 7.11
CA ILE A 199 23.08 4.55 6.69
C ILE A 199 22.75 5.91 6.06
N SER A 200 21.61 6.06 5.40
CA SER A 200 21.18 7.36 4.84
C SER A 200 20.95 8.41 5.93
N ARG A 201 20.66 7.93 7.15
CA ARG A 201 20.51 8.71 8.38
C ARG A 201 21.80 8.80 9.19
N SER A 202 22.91 8.29 8.66
CA SER A 202 24.21 8.27 9.34
C SER A 202 24.17 7.51 10.67
N ASN A 203 23.46 6.38 10.73
CA ASN A 203 23.51 5.49 11.89
C ASN A 203 24.90 4.84 12.00
N ASP A 204 25.68 5.25 13.01
CA ASP A 204 27.07 4.82 13.21
C ASP A 204 27.23 3.30 13.34
N TYR A 205 26.31 2.64 14.05
CA TYR A 205 26.33 1.18 14.19
C TYR A 205 26.18 0.50 12.84
N MET A 206 25.23 0.97 12.01
CA MET A 206 25.00 0.36 10.70
C MET A 206 26.16 0.61 9.74
N VAL A 207 26.77 1.79 9.82
CA VAL A 207 27.99 2.12 9.07
C VAL A 207 29.13 1.17 9.47
N GLU A 208 29.34 0.95 10.77
CA GLU A 208 30.38 0.04 11.26
C GLU A 208 30.11 -1.41 10.86
N PHE A 209 28.88 -1.89 11.03
CA PHE A 209 28.47 -3.23 10.60
C PHE A 209 28.75 -3.48 9.11
N LEU A 210 28.59 -2.47 8.26
CA LEU A 210 28.86 -2.58 6.82
C LEU A 210 30.34 -2.46 6.45
N LYS A 211 31.17 -1.81 7.28
CA LYS A 211 32.63 -1.76 7.05
C LYS A 211 33.25 -3.16 7.07
N TYR A 212 32.65 -4.09 7.80
CA TYR A 212 33.04 -5.51 7.77
C TYR A 212 33.15 -6.05 6.34
N TYR A 213 32.18 -5.76 5.47
CA TYR A 213 32.19 -6.22 4.08
C TYR A 213 33.17 -5.47 3.16
N SER A 214 33.83 -4.44 3.70
CA SER A 214 34.97 -3.78 3.05
C SER A 214 36.31 -4.47 3.40
N LEU A 215 36.32 -5.34 4.42
CA LEU A 215 37.49 -6.13 4.78
C LEU A 215 37.69 -7.24 3.74
N ASN A 216 38.88 -7.34 3.15
CA ASN A 216 39.16 -8.42 2.19
C ASN A 216 39.37 -9.76 2.89
N ILE A 217 40.12 -9.73 4.00
CA ILE A 217 40.52 -10.88 4.79
C ILE A 217 40.42 -10.47 6.26
N ILE A 218 39.91 -11.37 7.11
CA ILE A 218 39.96 -11.26 8.57
C ILE A 218 40.70 -12.46 9.16
N ILE A 219 41.26 -12.28 10.36
CA ILE A 219 41.91 -13.36 11.11
C ILE A 219 41.06 -13.67 12.34
N VAL A 220 40.62 -14.92 12.46
CA VAL A 220 39.84 -15.41 13.60
C VAL A 220 40.50 -16.69 14.09
N ASP A 221 40.87 -16.73 15.36
CA ASP A 221 41.55 -17.88 16.00
C ASP A 221 42.79 -18.38 15.23
N GLY A 222 43.56 -17.45 14.68
CA GLY A 222 44.77 -17.75 13.89
C GLY A 222 44.53 -18.18 12.45
N TYR A 223 43.27 -18.35 12.02
CA TYR A 223 42.91 -18.71 10.65
C TYR A 223 42.49 -17.50 9.83
N LYS A 224 42.88 -17.48 8.55
CA LYS A 224 42.49 -16.43 7.61
C LYS A 224 41.16 -16.79 6.96
N TYR A 225 40.26 -15.81 6.89
CA TYR A 225 38.96 -15.93 6.25
C TYR A 225 38.76 -14.82 5.23
N LYS A 226 38.26 -15.18 4.03
CA LYS A 226 37.77 -14.25 3.02
C LYS A 226 36.36 -13.81 3.40
N VAL A 227 36.16 -12.51 3.54
CA VAL A 227 34.84 -11.93 3.86
C VAL A 227 34.03 -11.74 2.56
N PRO A 228 32.70 -11.89 2.57
CA PRO A 228 31.86 -11.54 1.44
C PRO A 228 32.07 -10.08 1.01
N LEU A 229 32.16 -9.84 -0.29
CA LEU A 229 32.43 -8.52 -0.84
C LEU A 229 31.16 -7.89 -1.41
N LEU A 230 31.01 -6.58 -1.24
CA LEU A 230 29.97 -5.80 -1.89
C LEU A 230 30.40 -5.44 -3.32
N LEU A 231 30.04 -6.27 -4.29
CA LEU A 231 30.47 -6.11 -5.69
C LEU A 231 29.32 -5.64 -6.59
N THR A 232 29.61 -4.70 -7.51
CA THR A 232 28.74 -4.36 -8.64
C THR A 232 28.62 -5.56 -9.59
N GLU A 233 27.67 -5.48 -10.54
CA GLU A 233 27.55 -6.50 -11.60
C GLU A 233 28.82 -6.60 -12.47
N GLU A 234 29.59 -5.51 -12.57
CA GLU A 234 30.87 -5.43 -13.28
C GLU A 234 32.08 -5.84 -12.42
N GLY A 235 31.87 -6.26 -11.16
CA GLY A 235 32.94 -6.73 -10.27
C GLY A 235 33.70 -5.63 -9.52
N MET A 236 33.27 -4.37 -9.61
CA MET A 236 33.82 -3.27 -8.81
C MET A 236 33.32 -3.31 -7.37
N LYS A 237 34.14 -2.89 -6.40
CA LYS A 237 33.76 -2.87 -4.99
C LYS A 237 32.99 -1.61 -4.63
N TRP A 238 31.83 -1.79 -4.01
CA TRP A 238 31.17 -0.75 -3.23
C TRP A 238 31.93 -0.53 -1.93
N ASN A 239 32.17 0.74 -1.59
CA ASN A 239 32.67 1.12 -0.27
C ASN A 239 31.54 1.83 0.51
N VAL A 240 31.60 1.78 1.84
CA VAL A 240 30.51 2.29 2.69
C VAL A 240 30.27 3.79 2.48
N VAL A 241 31.31 4.56 2.17
CA VAL A 241 31.19 6.02 1.94
C VAL A 241 30.39 6.33 0.68
N SER A 242 30.68 5.64 -0.43
CA SER A 242 29.94 5.80 -1.68
C SER A 242 28.51 5.29 -1.55
N MET A 243 28.31 4.17 -0.83
CA MET A 243 26.97 3.66 -0.52
C MET A 243 26.14 4.67 0.27
N LEU A 244 26.73 5.29 1.30
CA LEU A 244 26.07 6.30 2.11
C LEU A 244 25.66 7.51 1.26
N SER A 245 26.53 7.99 0.38
CA SER A 245 26.22 9.11 -0.52
C SER A 245 25.01 8.79 -1.41
N VAL A 246 25.04 7.64 -2.10
CA VAL A 246 23.95 7.21 -2.99
C VAL A 246 22.65 6.97 -2.21
N ALA A 247 22.72 6.25 -1.09
CA ALA A 247 21.55 5.97 -0.25
C ALA A 247 20.92 7.25 0.28
N LYS A 248 21.73 8.21 0.74
CA LYS A 248 21.28 9.51 1.24
C LYS A 248 20.56 10.31 0.16
N VAL A 249 21.11 10.40 -1.05
CA VAL A 249 20.46 11.09 -2.16
C VAL A 249 19.15 10.39 -2.52
N TYR A 250 19.18 9.07 -2.74
CA TYR A 250 18.00 8.30 -3.15
C TYR A 250 16.85 8.38 -2.14
N ILE A 251 17.13 8.10 -0.86
CA ILE A 251 16.10 8.04 0.18
C ILE A 251 15.54 9.42 0.49
N ARG A 252 16.38 10.46 0.60
CA ARG A 252 15.90 11.84 0.84
C ARG A 252 15.04 12.34 -0.33
N THR A 253 15.47 12.06 -1.56
CA THR A 253 14.70 12.42 -2.76
C THR A 253 13.35 11.71 -2.76
N LYS A 254 13.32 10.40 -2.45
CA LYS A 254 12.08 9.61 -2.36
C LYS A 254 11.11 10.15 -1.29
N ILE A 255 11.63 10.53 -0.12
CA ILE A 255 10.83 11.14 0.97
C ILE A 255 10.31 12.52 0.54
N SER A 256 11.18 13.38 0.01
CA SER A 256 10.82 14.72 -0.47
C SER A 256 9.72 14.68 -1.52
N ILE A 257 9.81 13.79 -2.53
CA ILE A 257 8.74 13.62 -3.53
C ILE A 257 7.41 13.27 -2.87
N LYS A 258 7.41 12.41 -1.84
CA LYS A 258 6.18 12.03 -1.13
C LYS A 258 5.57 13.24 -0.41
N GLU A 259 6.38 13.99 0.34
CA GLU A 259 5.94 15.18 1.08
C GLU A 259 5.41 16.26 0.12
N ILE A 260 6.12 16.53 -0.97
CA ILE A 260 5.70 17.51 -1.99
C ILE A 260 4.40 17.06 -2.65
N LYS A 261 4.23 15.77 -2.97
CA LYS A 261 2.96 15.23 -3.52
C LYS A 261 1.80 15.33 -2.54
N GLU A 262 2.03 15.11 -1.25
CA GLU A 262 1.00 15.29 -0.22
C GLU A 262 0.60 16.77 -0.10
N TYR A 263 1.57 17.68 -0.13
CA TYR A 263 1.32 19.11 -0.16
C TYR A 263 0.54 19.55 -1.40
N ALA A 264 0.91 19.05 -2.59
CA ALA A 264 0.20 19.29 -3.84
C ALA A 264 -1.28 18.87 -3.75
N ARG A 265 -1.57 17.69 -3.20
CA ARG A 265 -2.97 17.25 -2.97
C ARG A 265 -3.72 18.19 -2.03
N GLY A 266 -3.05 18.74 -1.02
CA GLY A 266 -3.63 19.74 -0.12
C GLY A 266 -3.98 21.04 -0.84
N LEU A 267 -3.11 21.52 -1.72
CA LEU A 267 -3.37 22.69 -2.55
C LEU A 267 -4.49 22.45 -3.56
N ASP A 268 -4.52 21.28 -4.21
CA ASP A 268 -5.57 20.92 -5.17
C ASP A 268 -6.95 20.99 -4.52
N LYS A 269 -7.10 20.42 -3.31
CA LYS A 269 -8.34 20.52 -2.53
C LYS A 269 -8.73 21.97 -2.23
N ARG A 270 -7.77 22.80 -1.81
CA ARG A 270 -8.01 24.23 -1.56
C ARG A 270 -8.38 24.99 -2.83
N MET A 271 -7.83 24.61 -3.98
CA MET A 271 -8.21 25.20 -5.26
C MET A 271 -9.63 24.81 -5.65
N GLN A 272 -10.05 23.56 -5.42
CA GLN A 272 -11.41 23.07 -5.70
C GLN A 272 -12.50 23.85 -4.95
N GLU A 273 -12.21 24.41 -3.77
CA GLU A 273 -13.14 25.27 -3.02
C GLU A 273 -13.56 26.54 -3.79
N PHE A 274 -12.77 26.95 -4.79
CA PHE A 274 -13.07 28.13 -5.62
C PHE A 274 -13.85 27.80 -6.89
N PHE A 275 -14.07 26.52 -7.20
CA PHE A 275 -14.74 26.12 -8.43
C PHE A 275 -16.23 26.41 -8.33
N VAL A 276 -16.81 26.85 -9.44
CA VAL A 276 -18.24 27.09 -9.58
C VAL A 276 -18.73 26.24 -10.74
N ASP A 277 -19.75 25.41 -10.50
CA ASP A 277 -20.31 24.50 -11.51
C ASP A 277 -19.25 23.62 -12.22
N GLY A 278 -18.20 23.23 -11.48
CA GLY A 278 -17.12 22.37 -11.98
C GLY A 278 -16.08 23.06 -12.86
N ILE A 279 -16.13 24.39 -13.00
CA ILE A 279 -15.10 25.17 -13.73
C ILE A 279 -14.31 26.10 -12.81
N SER A 280 -13.09 26.45 -13.24
CA SER A 280 -12.22 27.35 -12.49
C SER A 280 -12.88 28.73 -12.32
N PRO A 281 -12.58 29.48 -11.25
CA PRO A 281 -13.16 30.81 -11.05
C PRO A 281 -12.74 31.80 -12.17
N VAL A 282 -11.60 31.56 -12.82
CA VAL A 282 -11.14 32.35 -13.98
C VAL A 282 -12.02 32.07 -15.20
N ASP A 283 -12.28 30.79 -15.50
CA ASP A 283 -13.13 30.38 -16.62
C ASP A 283 -14.59 30.75 -16.39
N TYR A 284 -15.08 30.64 -15.14
CA TYR A 284 -16.41 31.09 -14.77
C TYR A 284 -16.60 32.58 -15.05
N ASN A 285 -15.66 33.42 -14.60
CA ASN A 285 -15.72 34.85 -14.89
C ASN A 285 -15.56 35.16 -16.38
N LYS A 286 -14.80 34.37 -17.12
CA LYS A 286 -14.72 34.49 -18.58
C LYS A 286 -16.07 34.21 -19.22
N LYS A 287 -16.76 33.14 -18.81
CA LYS A 287 -18.11 32.81 -19.26
C LYS A 287 -19.12 33.93 -18.95
N CYS A 288 -19.11 34.48 -17.73
CA CYS A 288 -19.96 35.62 -17.37
C CYS A 288 -19.72 36.83 -18.28
N LYS A 289 -18.46 37.14 -18.60
CA LYS A 289 -18.12 38.23 -19.51
C LYS A 289 -18.62 37.98 -20.93
N ASP A 290 -18.46 36.76 -21.43
CA ASP A 290 -18.90 36.37 -22.77
C ASP A 290 -20.43 36.40 -22.89
N ASP A 291 -21.15 35.89 -21.89
CA ASP A 291 -22.62 35.92 -21.84
C ASP A 291 -23.15 37.35 -21.72
N ARG A 292 -22.52 38.18 -20.89
CA ARG A 292 -22.86 39.62 -20.79
C ARG A 292 -22.65 40.34 -22.11
N LYS A 293 -21.58 40.03 -22.84
CA LYS A 293 -21.30 40.65 -24.15
C LYS A 293 -22.43 40.35 -25.14
N LYS A 294 -22.86 39.08 -25.23
CA LYS A 294 -23.99 38.67 -26.09
C LYS A 294 -25.28 39.38 -25.73
N LEU A 295 -25.61 39.45 -24.43
CA LEU A 295 -26.82 40.15 -23.97
C LEU A 295 -26.75 41.66 -24.19
N THR A 296 -25.55 42.26 -24.13
CA THR A 296 -25.36 43.68 -24.44
C THR A 296 -25.56 43.96 -25.94
N GLU A 297 -25.10 43.06 -26.80
CA GLU A 297 -25.35 43.14 -28.24
C GLU A 297 -26.85 42.98 -28.56
N LEU A 298 -27.52 42.01 -27.92
CA LEU A 298 -28.97 41.83 -28.03
C LEU A 298 -29.73 43.07 -27.54
N LEU A 299 -29.39 43.60 -26.36
CA LEU A 299 -30.01 44.80 -25.81
C LEU A 299 -29.91 46.00 -26.77
N ARG A 300 -28.78 46.15 -27.48
CA ARG A 300 -28.60 47.19 -28.49
C ARG A 300 -29.49 46.97 -29.71
N ALA A 301 -29.67 45.73 -30.14
CA ALA A 301 -30.57 45.40 -31.25
C ALA A 301 -32.02 45.69 -30.87
N GLU A 302 -32.49 45.18 -29.72
CA GLU A 302 -33.86 45.39 -29.26
C GLU A 302 -34.16 46.87 -28.98
N SER A 303 -33.19 47.63 -28.46
CA SER A 303 -33.36 49.07 -28.26
C SER A 303 -33.51 49.84 -29.58
N ARG A 304 -32.92 49.33 -30.69
CA ARG A 304 -33.15 49.91 -32.02
C ARG A 304 -34.54 49.58 -32.54
N VAL A 305 -34.96 48.32 -32.43
CA VAL A 305 -36.31 47.88 -32.81
C VAL A 305 -37.37 48.71 -32.07
N LEU A 306 -37.23 48.88 -30.76
CA LEU A 306 -38.14 49.72 -29.98
C LEU A 306 -38.15 51.18 -30.47
N GLN A 307 -36.99 51.73 -30.84
CA GLN A 307 -36.90 53.09 -31.35
C GLN A 307 -37.64 53.23 -32.69
N ASP A 308 -37.41 52.28 -33.61
CA ASP A 308 -38.07 52.25 -34.91
C ASP A 308 -39.61 52.12 -34.74
N MET A 309 -40.09 51.25 -33.84
CA MET A 309 -41.51 51.12 -33.51
C MET A 309 -42.11 52.40 -32.91
N ILE A 310 -41.37 53.09 -32.04
CA ILE A 310 -41.79 54.38 -31.46
C ILE A 310 -41.89 55.45 -32.54
N ASP A 311 -41.01 55.45 -33.54
CA ASP A 311 -41.06 56.40 -34.64
C ASP A 311 -42.24 56.10 -35.59
N ASP A 312 -42.50 54.81 -35.87
CA ASP A 312 -43.58 54.35 -36.75
C ASP A 312 -45.00 54.62 -36.20
N ILE A 313 -45.20 54.58 -34.88
CA ILE A 313 -46.52 54.78 -34.26
C ILE A 313 -47.13 56.17 -34.56
N TYR A 314 -46.29 57.16 -34.88
CA TYR A 314 -46.74 58.51 -35.27
C TYR A 314 -47.37 58.52 -36.66
N GLY A 315 -47.05 57.54 -37.53
CA GLY A 315 -47.61 57.40 -38.87
C GLY A 315 -48.95 56.66 -38.93
N ILE A 316 -49.33 55.93 -37.88
CA ILE A 316 -50.56 55.11 -37.84
C ILE A 316 -51.80 55.98 -37.61
N LYS A 317 -52.77 55.88 -38.54
CA LYS A 317 -54.02 56.66 -38.55
C LYS A 317 -55.22 55.91 -37.97
N ASP A 318 -55.26 54.57 -38.07
CA ASP A 318 -56.35 53.77 -37.50
C ASP A 318 -56.18 53.65 -35.98
N PRO A 319 -57.16 54.09 -35.17
CA PRO A 319 -57.10 54.00 -33.71
C PRO A 319 -56.93 52.57 -33.18
N LYS A 320 -57.52 51.56 -33.84
CA LYS A 320 -57.43 50.16 -33.38
C LYS A 320 -56.04 49.59 -33.62
N GLU A 321 -55.51 49.79 -34.82
CA GLU A 321 -54.15 49.41 -35.20
C GLU A 321 -53.11 50.09 -34.30
N LYS A 322 -53.33 51.38 -33.99
CA LYS A 322 -52.47 52.15 -33.10
C LYS A 322 -52.46 51.61 -31.66
N GLU A 323 -53.59 51.14 -31.15
CA GLU A 323 -53.67 50.54 -29.82
C GLU A 323 -52.95 49.18 -29.78
N GLN A 324 -53.10 48.36 -30.83
CA GLN A 324 -52.38 47.10 -30.94
C GLN A 324 -50.85 47.33 -31.01
N PHE A 325 -50.41 48.34 -31.75
CA PHE A 325 -49.00 48.74 -31.81
C PHE A 325 -48.45 49.22 -30.45
N ARG A 326 -49.28 49.84 -29.60
CA ARG A 326 -48.89 50.21 -28.23
C ARG A 326 -48.63 48.99 -27.35
N ILE A 327 -49.43 47.94 -27.50
CA ILE A 327 -49.25 46.68 -26.78
C ILE A 327 -47.90 46.06 -27.18
N GLU A 328 -47.60 45.99 -28.48
CA GLU A 328 -46.32 45.46 -28.99
C GLU A 328 -45.11 46.29 -28.49
N ILE A 329 -45.22 47.62 -28.46
CA ILE A 329 -44.20 48.50 -27.89
C ILE A 329 -43.96 48.21 -26.40
N ASP A 330 -45.03 47.97 -25.63
CA ASP A 330 -44.91 47.70 -24.20
C ASP A 330 -44.35 46.29 -23.93
N GLU A 331 -44.66 45.31 -24.79
CA GLU A 331 -44.02 43.99 -24.80
C GLU A 331 -42.51 44.12 -25.05
N GLN A 332 -42.10 44.88 -26.07
CA GLN A 332 -40.68 45.10 -26.38
C GLN A 332 -39.93 45.83 -25.24
N LYS A 333 -40.57 46.81 -24.58
CA LYS A 333 -39.99 47.46 -23.38
C LYS A 333 -39.78 46.46 -22.25
N GLN A 334 -40.70 45.51 -22.09
CA GLN A 334 -40.61 44.48 -21.07
C GLN A 334 -39.46 43.51 -21.37
N GLU A 335 -39.26 43.10 -22.62
CA GLU A 335 -38.11 42.29 -23.04
C GLU A 335 -36.77 43.00 -22.75
N ILE A 336 -36.65 44.28 -23.12
CA ILE A 336 -35.47 45.10 -22.83
C ILE A 336 -35.19 45.15 -21.32
N LYS A 337 -36.24 45.28 -20.50
CA LYS A 337 -36.13 45.29 -19.04
C LYS A 337 -35.65 43.94 -18.51
N ASP A 338 -36.12 42.84 -19.07
CA ASP A 338 -35.72 41.48 -18.68
C ASP A 338 -34.28 41.17 -19.10
N ILE A 339 -33.84 41.66 -20.27
CA ILE A 339 -32.43 41.59 -20.70
C ILE A 339 -31.54 42.37 -19.72
N LYS A 340 -31.90 43.62 -19.37
CA LYS A 340 -31.15 44.44 -18.39
C LYS A 340 -31.04 43.74 -17.03
N LYS A 341 -32.15 43.20 -16.53
CA LYS A 341 -32.18 42.44 -15.27
C LYS A 341 -31.29 41.20 -15.34
N THR A 342 -31.24 40.51 -16.47
CA THR A 342 -30.36 39.36 -16.67
C THR A 342 -28.88 39.77 -16.67
N ILE A 343 -28.53 40.90 -17.29
CA ILE A 343 -27.17 41.46 -17.25
C ILE A 343 -26.75 41.79 -15.82
N GLU A 344 -27.62 42.43 -15.04
CA GLU A 344 -27.38 42.75 -13.62
C GLU A 344 -27.17 41.48 -12.78
N ASN A 345 -27.98 40.45 -13.04
CA ASN A 345 -27.83 39.16 -12.37
C ASN A 345 -26.49 38.48 -12.69
N ILE A 346 -26.00 38.57 -13.93
CA ILE A 346 -24.67 38.04 -14.30
C ILE A 346 -23.56 38.82 -13.59
N LEU A 347 -23.65 40.15 -13.56
CA LEU A 347 -22.70 41.02 -12.86
C LEU A 347 -22.63 40.68 -11.36
N ALA A 348 -23.77 40.42 -10.72
CA ALA A 348 -23.82 40.05 -9.31
C ALA A 348 -23.19 38.68 -9.01
N LYS A 349 -23.16 37.78 -10.01
CA LYS A 349 -22.56 36.43 -9.90
C LYS A 349 -21.06 36.40 -10.21
N GLU A 350 -20.50 37.43 -10.84
CA GLU A 350 -19.06 37.49 -11.12
C GLU A 350 -18.24 37.38 -9.83
N ILE A 351 -17.26 36.49 -9.85
CA ILE A 351 -16.36 36.26 -8.72
C ILE A 351 -15.49 37.50 -8.53
N LYS A 352 -15.47 38.01 -7.30
CA LYS A 352 -14.73 39.21 -6.92
C LYS A 352 -13.22 39.04 -7.16
N ARG A 353 -12.56 40.14 -7.54
CA ARG A 353 -11.12 40.21 -7.83
C ARG A 353 -10.25 39.62 -6.72
N GLY A 354 -10.53 39.93 -5.45
CA GLY A 354 -9.75 39.39 -4.32
C GLY A 354 -9.83 37.85 -4.19
N THR A 355 -10.94 37.24 -4.61
CA THR A 355 -11.09 35.78 -4.65
C THR A 355 -10.31 35.18 -5.82
N LEU A 356 -10.34 35.82 -6.99
CA LEU A 356 -9.51 35.43 -8.14
C LEU A 356 -8.02 35.50 -7.83
N GLU A 357 -7.56 36.57 -7.17
CA GLU A 357 -6.16 36.74 -6.80
C GLU A 357 -5.68 35.64 -5.84
N LYS A 358 -6.54 35.21 -4.90
CA LYS A 358 -6.25 34.06 -4.03
C LYS A 358 -6.13 32.77 -4.84
N TYR A 359 -7.05 32.50 -5.76
CA TYR A 359 -6.99 31.33 -6.63
C TYR A 359 -5.72 31.32 -7.50
N LEU A 360 -5.42 32.43 -8.19
CA LEU A 360 -4.24 32.56 -9.05
C LEU A 360 -2.93 32.40 -8.27
N LYS A 361 -2.90 32.80 -7.00
CA LYS A 361 -1.75 32.54 -6.12
C LYS A 361 -1.55 31.05 -5.88
N LEU A 362 -2.64 30.32 -5.58
CA LEU A 362 -2.60 28.87 -5.39
C LEU A 362 -2.21 28.13 -6.68
N GLU A 363 -2.70 28.59 -7.83
CA GLU A 363 -2.36 28.04 -9.13
C GLU A 363 -0.86 28.18 -9.44
N ARG A 364 -0.27 29.37 -9.23
CA ARG A 364 1.18 29.56 -9.40
C ARG A 364 2.01 28.72 -8.44
N GLU A 365 1.54 28.56 -7.21
CA GLU A 365 2.16 27.71 -6.20
C GLU A 365 2.13 26.23 -6.64
N MET A 366 0.97 25.76 -7.14
CA MET A 366 0.82 24.43 -7.73
C MET A 366 1.79 24.20 -8.88
N ASP A 367 1.90 25.15 -9.81
CA ASP A 367 2.84 25.07 -10.94
C ASP A 367 4.30 24.96 -10.48
N SER A 368 4.67 25.70 -9.44
CA SER A 368 6.01 25.61 -8.84
C SER A 368 6.26 24.20 -8.28
N ILE A 369 5.29 23.68 -7.53
CA ILE A 369 5.37 22.35 -6.92
C ILE A 369 5.45 21.25 -7.97
N LEU A 370 4.69 21.34 -9.05
CA LEU A 370 4.74 20.37 -10.15
C LEU A 370 6.11 20.37 -10.85
N ARG A 371 6.77 21.53 -10.96
CA ARG A 371 8.15 21.61 -11.45
C ARG A 371 9.14 20.97 -10.48
N ASP A 372 8.97 21.23 -9.18
CA ASP A 372 9.83 20.65 -8.14
C ASP A 372 9.72 19.13 -8.09
N ILE A 373 8.50 18.57 -8.22
CA ILE A 373 8.28 17.12 -8.32
C ILE A 373 9.05 16.56 -9.52
N LYS A 374 8.93 17.17 -10.71
CA LYS A 374 9.64 16.71 -11.92
C LYS A 374 11.16 16.76 -11.74
N ALA A 375 11.68 17.80 -11.09
CA ALA A 375 13.10 17.94 -10.81
C ALA A 375 13.59 16.82 -9.87
N GLN A 376 12.86 16.57 -8.78
CA GLN A 376 13.20 15.50 -7.83
C GLN A 376 13.07 14.10 -8.47
N GLU A 377 12.06 13.86 -9.29
CA GLU A 377 11.90 12.59 -10.03
C GLU A 377 13.06 12.31 -10.98
N LYS A 378 13.62 13.36 -11.61
CA LYS A 378 14.83 13.25 -12.42
C LYS A 378 16.04 12.82 -11.59
N ILE A 379 16.24 13.43 -10.41
CA ILE A 379 17.31 13.07 -9.47
C ILE A 379 17.14 11.61 -9.01
N LEU A 380 15.91 11.21 -8.66
CA LEU A 380 15.62 9.84 -8.23
C LEU A 380 15.96 8.83 -9.33
N LYS A 381 15.55 9.12 -10.57
CA LYS A 381 15.84 8.25 -11.73
C LYS A 381 17.34 8.08 -11.94
N GLN A 382 18.12 9.16 -11.86
CA GLN A 382 19.58 9.13 -12.01
C GLN A 382 20.29 8.28 -10.94
N ASN A 383 19.71 8.17 -9.74
CA ASN A 383 20.31 7.43 -8.62
C ASN A 383 19.74 6.02 -8.45
N THR A 384 18.69 5.65 -9.20
CA THR A 384 17.98 4.38 -9.01
C THR A 384 18.88 3.18 -9.29
N ASP A 385 19.63 3.19 -10.40
CA ASP A 385 20.45 2.04 -10.79
C ASP A 385 21.60 1.81 -9.81
N SER A 386 22.23 2.89 -9.34
CA SER A 386 23.26 2.81 -8.29
C SER A 386 22.69 2.28 -6.98
N TYR A 387 21.54 2.79 -6.55
CA TYR A 387 20.87 2.32 -5.33
C TYR A 387 20.49 0.83 -5.42
N LEU A 388 19.91 0.41 -6.54
CA LEU A 388 19.53 -0.99 -6.78
C LEU A 388 20.75 -1.90 -6.88
N SER A 389 21.84 -1.44 -7.49
CA SER A 389 23.13 -2.13 -7.53
C SER A 389 23.63 -2.39 -6.11
N ILE A 390 23.68 -1.37 -5.25
CA ILE A 390 24.09 -1.51 -3.85
C ILE A 390 23.16 -2.49 -3.11
N LYS A 391 21.84 -2.35 -3.26
CA LYS A 391 20.86 -3.25 -2.63
C LYS A 391 21.12 -4.71 -3.02
N LYS A 392 21.32 -4.99 -4.30
CA LYS A 392 21.63 -6.34 -4.80
C LYS A 392 22.95 -6.86 -4.22
N SER A 393 23.99 -6.03 -4.19
CA SER A 393 25.30 -6.39 -3.60
C SER A 393 25.18 -6.71 -2.12
N LEU A 394 24.40 -5.91 -1.37
CA LEU A 394 24.12 -6.14 0.05
C LEU A 394 23.39 -7.46 0.26
N VAL A 395 22.32 -7.74 -0.50
CA VAL A 395 21.62 -9.02 -0.40
C VAL A 395 22.59 -10.19 -0.58
N LYS A 396 23.44 -10.16 -1.61
CA LYS A 396 24.45 -11.21 -1.85
C LYS A 396 25.44 -11.36 -0.69
N ALA A 397 25.90 -10.26 -0.10
CA ALA A 397 26.82 -10.29 1.02
C ALA A 397 26.16 -10.79 2.32
N LEU A 398 24.93 -10.36 2.59
CA LEU A 398 24.15 -10.70 3.78
C LEU A 398 23.76 -12.18 3.85
N ILE A 399 23.63 -12.85 2.70
CA ILE A 399 23.34 -14.29 2.61
C ILE A 399 24.60 -15.16 2.55
N SER A 400 25.76 -14.54 2.34
CA SER A 400 27.05 -15.23 2.21
C SER A 400 27.74 -15.33 3.57
N LYS A 401 28.55 -16.38 3.73
CA LYS A 401 29.41 -16.57 4.92
C LYS A 401 30.86 -16.38 4.56
N LYS A 402 31.69 -15.95 5.52
CA LYS A 402 33.14 -15.94 5.35
C LYS A 402 33.66 -17.34 5.01
N GLN A 403 34.66 -17.40 4.13
CA GLN A 403 35.26 -18.65 3.67
C GLN A 403 36.69 -18.76 4.19
N ARG A 404 37.03 -19.89 4.81
CA ARG A 404 38.41 -20.14 5.26
C ARG A 404 39.33 -20.26 4.04
N ILE A 405 40.50 -19.61 4.11
CA ILE A 405 41.56 -19.65 3.09
C ILE A 405 42.67 -20.58 3.57
#